data_AF-A0A249PCD5-F1
#
_entry.id   AF-A0A249PCD5-F1
#
_cell.length_a   1.000
_cell.length_b   1.000
_cell.length_c   1.000
_cell.angle_alpha   90.00
_cell.angle_beta   90.00
_cell.angle_gamma   90.00
#
_symmetry.space_group_name_H-M   'P 1'
#
loop_
_entity.id
_entity.type
_entity.pdbx_description
1 polymer ?
#
loop_
_entity_poly.entity_id
_entity_poly.type
_entity_poly.pdbx_seq_one_letter_code
_entity_poly.pdbx_strand_id
1 'polypeptide(L)'
;MIATRTQAMAMAAMTGSAADYAEASRMVTEKMAAAAECAVAANVALMKEGMNAAAAIASGKRAAAAGHNRVAAAALRPYAKRVRANARRLVK
;
A
#
# COMPACT_ATOMS: atom_id res chain seq x y z
N MET A 1 -1.63 17.69 9.94
CA MET A 1 -2.24 16.98 11.09
C MET A 1 -1.89 15.48 11.09
N ILE A 2 -0.60 15.15 11.27
CA ILE A 2 -0.17 13.77 11.60
C ILE A 2 0.06 13.68 13.10
N ALA A 3 0.68 14.70 13.70
CA ALA A 3 0.94 14.78 15.13
C ALA A 3 -0.30 14.53 16.01
N THR A 4 -1.44 15.13 15.67
CA THR A 4 -2.71 14.93 16.41
C THR A 4 -3.25 13.50 16.30
N ARG A 5 -3.07 12.84 15.16
CA ARG A 5 -3.40 11.41 14.98
C ARG A 5 -2.46 10.50 15.76
N THR A 6 -1.17 10.83 15.79
CA THR A 6 -0.17 10.09 16.57
C THR A 6 -0.45 10.21 18.06
N GLN A 7 -0.81 11.40 18.55
CA GLN A 7 -1.21 11.62 19.95
C GLN A 7 -2.49 10.86 20.31
N ALA A 8 -3.51 10.86 19.44
CA ALA A 8 -4.73 10.07 19.67
C ALA A 8 -4.46 8.56 19.73
N MET A 9 -3.59 8.03 18.84
CA MET A 9 -3.16 6.64 18.91
C MET A 9 -2.34 6.33 20.16
N ALA A 10 -1.46 7.25 20.59
CA ALA A 10 -0.66 7.08 21.80
C ALA A 10 -1.54 7.05 23.05
N MET A 11 -2.53 7.94 23.14
CA MET A 11 -3.50 7.96 24.24
C MET A 11 -4.36 6.68 24.24
N ALA A 12 -4.85 6.24 23.08
CA ALA A 12 -5.60 4.99 22.96
C ALA A 12 -4.77 3.76 23.35
N ALA A 13 -3.46 3.76 23.05
CA ALA A 13 -2.54 2.70 23.47
C ALA A 13 -2.28 2.71 24.98
N MET A 14 -2.29 3.87 25.63
CA MET A 14 -2.14 3.99 27.10
C MET A 14 -3.41 3.61 27.87
N THR A 15 -4.59 3.75 27.25
CA THR A 15 -5.89 3.41 27.86
C THR A 15 -6.43 2.02 27.47
N GLY A 16 -5.70 1.27 26.66
CA GLY A 16 -6.23 0.15 25.86
C GLY A 16 -6.76 -1.06 26.65
N SER A 17 -7.94 -1.53 26.25
CA SER A 17 -8.57 -2.80 26.64
C SER A 17 -7.95 -3.99 25.87
N ALA A 18 -8.11 -5.22 26.36
CA ALA A 18 -7.69 -6.44 25.64
C ALA A 18 -8.28 -6.52 24.20
N ALA A 19 -9.45 -5.93 23.97
CA ALA A 19 -10.07 -5.82 22.64
C ALA A 19 -9.27 -4.91 21.69
N ASP A 20 -8.67 -3.83 22.20
CA ASP A 20 -7.89 -2.89 21.39
C ASP A 20 -6.57 -3.52 20.93
N TYR A 21 -5.97 -4.37 21.77
CA TYR A 21 -4.79 -5.16 21.41
C TYR A 21 -5.08 -6.22 20.34
N ALA A 22 -6.25 -6.86 20.40
CA ALA A 22 -6.67 -7.82 19.37
C ALA A 22 -6.89 -7.14 18.01
N GLU A 23 -7.56 -5.98 17.98
CA GLU A 23 -7.76 -5.22 16.74
C GLU A 23 -6.44 -4.61 16.21
N ALA A 24 -5.55 -4.15 17.09
CA ALA A 24 -4.21 -3.70 16.69
C ALA A 24 -3.39 -4.81 16.02
N SER A 25 -3.37 -5.99 16.62
CA SER A 25 -2.68 -7.17 16.05
C SER A 25 -3.26 -7.54 14.68
N ARG A 26 -4.60 -7.55 14.57
CA ARG A 26 -5.29 -7.80 13.30
C ARG A 26 -4.90 -6.78 12.22
N MET A 27 -4.85 -5.49 12.56
CA MET A 27 -4.44 -4.45 11.63
C MET A 27 -2.99 -4.62 11.14
N VAL A 28 -2.08 -5.10 12.00
CA VAL A 28 -0.69 -5.40 11.61
C VAL A 28 -0.66 -6.58 10.64
N THR A 29 -1.36 -7.68 10.94
CA THR A 29 -1.45 -8.83 10.02
C THR A 29 -2.03 -8.43 8.66
N GLU A 30 -3.08 -7.61 8.65
CA GLU A 30 -3.65 -7.08 7.40
C GLU A 30 -2.65 -6.23 6.60
N LYS A 31 -1.79 -5.44 7.27
CA LYS A 31 -0.72 -4.66 6.60
C LYS A 31 0.37 -5.57 6.03
N MET A 32 0.75 -6.62 6.74
CA MET A 32 1.74 -7.60 6.28
C MET A 32 1.24 -8.38 5.06
N ALA A 33 -0.01 -8.84 5.08
CA ALA A 33 -0.65 -9.44 3.91
C ALA A 33 -0.66 -8.47 2.72
N ALA A 34 -0.99 -7.20 2.96
CA ALA A 34 -0.93 -6.16 1.93
C ALA A 34 0.49 -5.99 1.38
N ALA A 35 1.52 -6.06 2.21
CA ALA A 35 2.91 -5.92 1.76
C ALA A 35 3.31 -7.06 0.80
N ALA A 36 2.86 -8.28 1.06
CA ALA A 36 3.03 -9.40 0.12
C ALA A 36 2.27 -9.13 -1.20
N GLU A 37 1.02 -8.66 -1.14
CA GLU A 37 0.27 -8.25 -2.32
C GLU A 37 0.98 -7.11 -3.10
N CYS A 38 1.66 -6.20 -2.40
CA CYS A 38 2.44 -5.11 -3.01
C CYS A 38 3.64 -5.65 -3.79
N ALA A 39 4.38 -6.61 -3.25
CA ALA A 39 5.53 -7.23 -3.93
C ALA A 39 5.09 -7.95 -5.22
N VAL A 40 3.99 -8.69 -5.16
CA VAL A 40 3.41 -9.34 -6.35
C VAL A 40 2.96 -8.29 -7.36
N ALA A 41 2.24 -7.26 -6.93
CA ALA A 41 1.76 -6.20 -7.81
C ALA A 41 2.91 -5.43 -8.48
N ALA A 42 4.02 -5.21 -7.76
CA ALA A 42 5.23 -4.59 -8.29
C ALA A 42 5.86 -5.44 -9.39
N ASN A 43 6.05 -6.75 -9.15
CA ASN A 43 6.62 -7.67 -10.15
C ASN A 43 5.75 -7.76 -11.40
N VAL A 44 4.44 -7.85 -11.24
CA VAL A 44 3.49 -7.86 -12.36
C VAL A 44 3.55 -6.55 -13.15
N ALA A 45 3.61 -5.41 -12.46
CA ALA A 45 3.70 -4.10 -13.12
C ALA A 45 5.04 -3.91 -13.85
N LEU A 46 6.15 -4.37 -13.26
CA LEU A 46 7.47 -4.37 -13.90
C LEU A 46 7.48 -5.21 -15.17
N MET A 47 6.97 -6.44 -15.12
CA MET A 47 6.85 -7.32 -16.29
C MET A 47 6.02 -6.65 -17.39
N LYS A 48 4.87 -6.07 -17.02
CA LYS A 48 3.98 -5.38 -17.95
C LYS A 48 4.67 -4.19 -18.63
N GLU A 49 5.40 -3.38 -17.86
CA GLU A 49 6.11 -2.23 -18.42
C GLU A 49 7.32 -2.64 -19.27
N GLY A 50 8.00 -3.72 -18.90
CA GLY A 50 9.06 -4.34 -19.72
C GLY A 50 8.52 -4.82 -21.07
N MET A 51 7.36 -5.48 -21.08
CA MET A 51 6.68 -5.88 -22.33
C MET A 51 6.28 -4.67 -23.17
N ASN A 52 5.71 -3.62 -22.54
CA ASN A 52 5.36 -2.38 -23.23
C ASN A 52 6.57 -1.71 -23.87
N ALA A 53 7.71 -1.70 -23.17
CA ALA A 53 8.96 -1.15 -23.68
C ALA A 53 9.50 -1.97 -24.86
N ALA A 54 9.50 -3.30 -24.77
CA ALA A 54 9.89 -4.19 -25.86
C ALA A 54 9.01 -3.99 -27.11
N ALA A 55 7.68 -3.90 -26.92
CA ALA A 55 6.74 -3.63 -28.01
C ALA A 55 6.94 -2.23 -28.62
N ALA A 56 7.28 -1.22 -27.81
CA ALA A 56 7.61 0.11 -28.31
C ALA A 56 8.85 0.06 -29.20
N ILE A 57 9.92 -0.60 -28.75
CA ILE A 57 11.15 -0.78 -29.53
C ILE A 57 10.86 -1.51 -30.85
N ALA A 58 10.14 -2.63 -30.80
CA ALA A 58 9.80 -3.42 -31.99
C ALA A 58 8.94 -2.65 -33.00
N SER A 59 8.11 -1.71 -32.53
CA SER A 59 7.28 -0.85 -33.39
C SER A 59 7.94 0.48 -33.78
N GLY A 60 9.22 0.68 -33.45
CA GLY A 60 9.96 1.92 -33.72
C GLY A 60 9.48 3.12 -32.89
N LYS A 61 8.69 2.88 -31.84
CA LYS A 61 8.15 3.91 -30.95
C LYS A 61 9.04 4.07 -29.72
N ARG A 62 9.07 5.28 -29.16
CA ARG A 62 9.69 5.51 -27.85
C ARG A 62 8.81 4.95 -26.73
N ALA A 63 9.45 4.29 -25.77
CA ALA A 63 8.78 3.85 -24.55
C ALA A 63 8.24 5.04 -23.75
N ALA A 64 7.14 4.83 -23.03
CA ALA A 64 6.50 5.89 -22.24
C ALA A 64 7.36 6.27 -21.02
N ALA A 65 7.67 7.56 -20.87
CA ALA A 65 8.48 8.07 -19.76
C ALA A 65 7.87 7.83 -18.36
N ALA A 66 6.56 7.57 -18.29
CA ALA A 66 5.81 7.40 -17.04
C ALA A 66 5.75 5.95 -16.50
N GLY A 67 6.52 5.02 -17.08
CA GLY A 67 6.49 3.61 -16.67
C GLY A 67 6.80 3.37 -15.19
N HIS A 68 7.79 4.10 -14.64
CA HIS A 68 8.14 4.02 -13.22
C HIS A 68 7.00 4.42 -12.29
N ASN A 69 6.20 5.43 -12.67
CA ASN A 69 5.06 5.88 -11.88
C ASN A 69 3.95 4.83 -11.82
N ARG A 70 3.76 4.06 -12.90
CA ARG A 70 2.76 2.98 -12.95
C ARG A 70 3.17 1.81 -12.06
N VAL A 71 4.46 1.45 -12.07
CA VAL A 71 5.02 0.43 -11.17
C VAL A 71 4.88 0.85 -9.71
N ALA A 72 5.29 2.07 -9.38
CA ALA A 72 5.16 2.60 -8.02
C ALA A 72 3.70 2.66 -7.55
N ALA A 73 2.78 3.12 -8.41
CA ALA A 73 1.35 3.16 -8.10
C ALA A 73 0.77 1.75 -7.89
N ALA A 74 1.14 0.78 -8.72
CA ALA A 74 0.70 -0.61 -8.58
C ALA A 74 1.22 -1.23 -7.27
N ALA A 75 2.49 -0.99 -6.94
CA ALA A 75 3.10 -1.48 -5.72
C ALA A 75 2.46 -0.88 -4.46
N LEU A 76 2.10 0.41 -4.45
CA LEU A 76 1.60 1.07 -3.24
C LEU A 76 0.08 0.92 -3.01
N ARG A 77 -0.68 0.60 -4.06
CA ARG A 77 -2.15 0.56 -4.02
C ARG A 77 -2.73 -0.42 -2.98
N PRO A 78 -2.24 -1.66 -2.81
CA PRO A 78 -2.78 -2.59 -1.82
C PRO A 78 -2.58 -2.08 -0.39
N TYR A 79 -1.37 -1.60 -0.07
CA TYR A 79 -1.05 -1.03 1.24
C TYR A 79 -1.90 0.22 1.53
N ALA A 80 -1.98 1.16 0.58
CA ALA A 80 -2.77 2.38 0.75
C ALA A 80 -4.27 2.08 0.97
N LYS A 81 -4.82 1.06 0.29
CA LYS A 81 -6.20 0.60 0.49
C LYS A 81 -6.42 0.10 1.92
N ARG A 82 -5.51 -0.73 2.44
CA ARG A 82 -5.60 -1.28 3.81
C ARG A 82 -5.45 -0.20 4.88
N VAL A 83 -4.50 0.71 4.71
CA VAL A 83 -4.32 1.85 5.63
C VAL A 83 -5.57 2.70 5.71
N ARG A 84 -6.20 3.01 4.56
CA ARG A 84 -7.46 3.79 4.53
C ARG A 84 -8.63 3.05 5.17
N ALA A 85 -8.74 1.73 4.94
CA ALA A 85 -9.77 0.91 5.56
C ALA A 85 -9.62 0.85 7.09
N ASN A 86 -8.39 0.73 7.58
CA ASN A 86 -8.10 0.71 9.02
C ASN A 86 -8.37 2.09 9.64
N ALA A 87 -7.96 3.17 8.98
CA ALA A 87 -8.24 4.52 9.45
C ALA A 87 -9.75 4.79 9.55
N ARG A 88 -10.57 4.24 8.65
CA ARG A 88 -12.04 4.34 8.75
C ARG A 88 -12.63 3.55 9.91
N ARG A 89 -12.06 2.38 10.22
CA ARG A 89 -12.49 1.54 11.37
C ARG A 89 -12.17 2.21 12.70
N LEU A 90 -11.03 2.87 12.81
CA LEU A 90 -10.58 3.54 14.03
C LEU A 90 -11.27 4.89 14.32
N VAL A 91 -12.01 5.44 13.37
CA VAL A 91 -12.79 6.68 13.56
C VAL A 91 -14.21 6.35 14.06
N LYS A 92 -14.60 5.08 14.05
CA LYS A 92 -15.89 4.60 14.52
C LYS A 92 -15.78 4.17 15.97
#